data_AF-A0A7J4PW08-F1
#
_entry.id   AF-A0A7J4PW08-F1
#
_cell.length_a   1.000
_cell.length_b   1.000
_cell.length_c   1.000
_cell.angle_alpha   90.00
_cell.angle_beta   90.00
_cell.angle_gamma   90.00
#
_symmetry.space_group_name_H-M   'P 1'
#
loop_
_entity.id
_entity.type
_entity.pdbx_description
1 polymer ?
#
loop_
_entity_poly.entity_id
_entity_poly.type
_entity_poly.pdbx_seq_one_letter_code
_entity_poly.pdbx_strand_id
1 'polypeptide(L)'
;MSFEDDIDRILEKGTEQTAEDMLVSIEKTYGEVPYIFRFMKDNPELLITKILHNNAIIRSSQELDLETQELISIAVAAAIRCTHCLKLHLRVAKRMGISDDEIGAALLIAGNIANATVLAMATRELNEEKEACPVCQVSGGNGDPLDI
;
A
#
# COMPACT_ATOMS: atom_id res chain seq x y z
N MET A 1 14.19 16.98 4.87
CA MET A 1 13.53 17.31 6.15
C MET A 1 13.59 16.08 7.03
N SER A 2 14.23 16.24 8.18
CA SER A 2 14.25 15.25 9.25
C SER A 2 12.88 15.18 9.94
N PHE A 3 12.71 14.21 10.86
CA PHE A 3 11.50 14.16 11.68
C PHE A 3 11.49 15.31 12.71
N GLU A 4 12.67 15.64 13.23
CA GLU A 4 12.89 16.73 14.18
C GLU A 4 12.51 18.09 13.55
N ASP A 5 12.89 18.34 12.30
CA ASP A 5 12.51 19.55 11.56
C ASP A 5 10.98 19.70 11.44
N ASP A 6 10.28 18.57 11.29
CA ASP A 6 8.82 18.54 11.20
C ASP A 6 8.19 18.91 12.56
N ILE A 7 8.75 18.41 13.68
CA ILE A 7 8.28 18.71 15.04
C ILE A 7 8.56 20.17 15.41
N ASP A 8 9.76 20.67 15.13
CA ASP A 8 10.12 22.07 15.38
C ASP A 8 9.17 23.02 14.66
N ARG A 9 8.81 22.72 13.40
CA ARG A 9 7.82 23.50 12.64
C ARG A 9 6.45 23.52 13.34
N ILE A 10 5.99 22.40 13.89
CA ILE A 10 4.72 22.33 14.63
C ILE A 10 4.78 23.22 15.88
N LEU A 11 5.89 23.18 16.63
CA LEU A 11 6.08 23.99 17.83
C LEU A 11 6.16 25.48 17.50
N GLU A 12 6.80 25.87 16.39
CA GLU A 12 6.96 27.26 15.99
C GLU A 12 5.70 27.87 15.35
N LYS A 13 5.02 27.13 14.48
CA LYS A 13 3.92 27.66 13.64
C LYS A 13 2.53 27.21 14.08
N GLY A 14 2.42 26.27 15.01
CA GLY A 14 1.15 25.62 15.35
C GLY A 14 0.70 24.61 14.30
N THR A 15 -0.36 23.88 14.63
CA THR A 15 -0.89 22.76 13.83
C THR A 15 -1.60 23.25 12.56
N GLU A 16 -2.40 24.31 12.62
CA GLU A 16 -3.13 24.82 11.44
C GLU A 16 -2.19 25.24 10.31
N GLN A 17 -1.21 26.12 10.60
CA GLN A 17 -0.29 26.60 9.58
C GLN A 17 0.63 25.48 9.08
N THR A 18 1.06 24.58 9.97
CA THR A 18 1.89 23.44 9.57
C THR A 18 1.15 22.50 8.63
N ALA A 19 -0.13 22.24 8.88
CA ALA A 19 -0.95 21.42 8.00
C ALA A 19 -1.06 22.02 6.59
N GLU A 20 -1.31 23.33 6.48
CA GLU A 20 -1.35 24.03 5.18
C GLU A 20 0.00 23.96 4.46
N ASP A 21 1.10 24.24 5.17
CA ASP A 21 2.46 24.17 4.62
C ASP A 21 2.77 22.76 4.08
N MET A 22 2.36 21.72 4.80
CA MET A 22 2.54 20.33 4.36
C MET A 22 1.70 19.99 3.12
N LEU A 23 0.45 20.46 3.03
CA LEU A 23 -0.39 20.27 1.84
C LEU A 23 0.23 20.92 0.60
N VAL A 24 0.76 22.14 0.74
CA VAL A 24 1.49 22.85 -0.33
C VAL A 24 2.74 22.06 -0.75
N SER A 25 3.49 21.52 0.22
CA SER A 25 4.66 20.69 -0.06
C SER A 25 4.29 19.42 -0.83
N ILE A 26 3.20 18.75 -0.43
CA ILE A 26 2.70 17.54 -1.10
C ILE A 26 2.29 17.85 -2.54
N GLU A 27 1.56 18.95 -2.77
CA GLU A 27 1.16 19.35 -4.13
C GLU A 27 2.38 19.61 -5.01
N LYS A 28 3.40 20.28 -4.47
CA LYS A 28 4.64 20.55 -5.20
C LYS A 28 5.41 19.27 -5.55
N THR A 29 5.47 18.31 -4.63
CA THR A 29 6.21 17.06 -4.84
C THR A 29 5.46 16.10 -5.76
N TYR A 30 4.17 15.86 -5.50
CA TYR A 30 3.39 14.83 -6.18
C TYR A 30 2.57 15.36 -7.35
N GLY A 31 2.48 16.68 -7.53
CA GLY A 31 1.67 17.33 -8.56
C GLY A 31 0.16 17.39 -8.25
N GLU A 32 -0.28 16.79 -7.14
CA GLU A 32 -1.64 16.90 -6.63
C GLU A 32 -1.68 16.54 -5.14
N VAL A 33 -2.65 17.09 -4.40
CA VAL A 33 -2.95 16.66 -3.04
C VAL A 33 -3.94 15.48 -3.06
N PRO A 34 -3.63 14.32 -2.44
CA PRO A 34 -4.59 13.23 -2.27
C PRO A 34 -5.88 13.69 -1.58
N TYR A 35 -7.02 13.17 -2.02
CA TYR A 35 -8.33 13.52 -1.43
C TYR A 35 -8.37 13.33 0.08
N ILE A 36 -7.79 12.24 0.59
CA ILE A 36 -7.75 11.95 2.03
C ILE A 36 -7.08 13.07 2.84
N PHE A 37 -6.03 13.69 2.31
CA PHE A 37 -5.37 14.80 2.99
C PHE A 37 -6.20 16.08 2.95
N ARG A 38 -6.90 16.34 1.84
CA ARG A 38 -7.88 17.44 1.77
C ARG A 38 -9.03 17.24 2.74
N PHE A 39 -9.55 16.02 2.85
CA PHE A 39 -10.59 15.68 3.81
C PHE A 39 -10.14 15.88 5.26
N MET A 40 -8.90 15.52 5.57
CA MET A 40 -8.34 15.67 6.92
C MET A 40 -7.93 17.12 7.26
N LYS A 41 -7.97 18.06 6.31
CA LYS A 41 -7.59 19.47 6.53
C LYS A 41 -8.34 20.12 7.69
N ASP A 42 -9.62 19.77 7.88
CA ASP A 42 -10.45 20.30 8.96
C ASP A 42 -10.07 19.73 10.34
N ASN A 43 -9.14 18.78 10.40
CA ASN A 43 -8.55 18.24 11.62
C ASN A 43 -7.01 18.21 11.51
N PRO A 44 -6.35 19.37 11.72
CA PRO A 44 -4.91 19.55 11.46
C PRO A 44 -4.01 18.54 12.20
N GLU A 45 -4.34 18.19 13.44
CA GLU A 45 -3.57 17.20 14.21
C GLU A 45 -3.58 15.82 13.55
N LEU A 46 -4.76 15.36 13.10
CA LEU A 46 -4.87 14.08 12.39
C LEU A 46 -4.15 14.13 11.03
N LEU A 47 -4.29 15.23 10.30
CA LEU A 47 -3.62 15.42 9.00
C LEU A 47 -2.10 15.38 9.16
N ILE A 48 -1.56 16.18 10.07
CA ILE A 48 -0.12 16.24 10.36
C ILE A 48 0.37 14.85 10.77
N THR A 49 -0.29 14.20 11.74
CA THR A 49 0.11 12.87 12.21
C THR A 49 0.17 11.86 11.06
N LYS A 50 -0.81 11.89 10.16
CA LYS A 50 -0.83 11.00 8.99
C LYS A 50 0.29 11.32 8.00
N ILE A 51 0.57 12.60 7.74
CA ILE A 51 1.66 13.01 6.85
C ILE A 51 3.01 12.64 7.45
N LEU A 52 3.24 12.87 8.75
CA LEU A 52 4.46 12.48 9.44
C LEU A 52 4.70 10.97 9.38
N HIS A 53 3.65 10.18 9.61
CA HIS A 53 3.73 8.73 9.50
C HIS A 53 4.09 8.28 8.08
N ASN A 54 3.47 8.87 7.05
CA ASN A 54 3.81 8.58 5.67
C ASN A 54 5.27 8.95 5.35
N ASN A 55 5.70 10.16 5.73
CA ASN A 55 7.06 10.61 5.52
C ASN A 55 8.08 9.72 6.25
N ALA A 56 7.74 9.21 7.44
CA ALA A 56 8.59 8.26 8.15
C ALA A 56 8.74 6.95 7.37
N ILE A 57 7.67 6.37 6.84
CA ILE A 57 7.74 5.17 5.99
C ILE A 57 8.66 5.40 4.79
N ILE A 58 8.48 6.52 4.07
CA ILE A 58 9.29 6.85 2.89
C ILE A 58 10.77 7.04 3.28
N ARG A 59 11.05 7.75 4.39
CA ARG A 59 12.42 7.92 4.89
C ARG A 59 13.07 6.59 5.31
N SER A 60 12.28 5.64 5.79
CA SER A 60 12.74 4.30 6.17
C SER A 60 12.76 3.30 5.00
N SER A 61 12.51 3.74 3.77
CA SER A 61 12.49 2.89 2.57
C SER A 61 13.51 3.36 1.52
N GLN A 62 14.60 4.00 1.95
CA GLN A 62 15.61 4.60 1.05
C GLN A 62 16.44 3.58 0.28
N GLU A 63 16.37 2.30 0.66
CA GLU A 63 16.94 1.17 -0.06
C GLU A 63 16.25 0.94 -1.42
N LEU A 64 15.04 1.48 -1.60
CA LEU A 64 14.31 1.48 -2.86
C LEU A 64 14.30 2.89 -3.45
N ASP A 65 14.62 3.03 -4.73
CA ASP A 65 14.43 4.30 -5.43
C ASP A 65 12.93 4.65 -5.55
N LEU A 66 12.66 5.92 -5.85
CA LEU A 66 11.29 6.43 -5.89
C LEU A 66 10.44 5.73 -6.96
N GLU A 67 11.03 5.37 -8.10
CA GLU A 67 10.34 4.67 -9.19
C GLU A 67 9.86 3.29 -8.72
N THR A 68 10.74 2.54 -8.04
CA THR A 68 10.42 1.24 -7.46
C THR A 68 9.33 1.35 -6.39
N GLN A 69 9.43 2.34 -5.49
CA GLN A 69 8.39 2.58 -4.48
C GLN A 69 7.01 2.89 -5.10
N GLU A 70 6.99 3.65 -6.19
CA GLU A 70 5.76 4.00 -6.90
C GLU A 70 5.17 2.78 -7.65
N LEU A 71 6.01 1.97 -8.29
CA LEU A 71 5.58 0.71 -8.92
C LEU A 71 4.98 -0.27 -7.89
N ILE A 72 5.58 -0.37 -6.70
CA ILE A 72 5.01 -1.15 -5.58
C ILE A 72 3.64 -0.59 -5.18
N SER A 73 3.52 0.74 -5.07
CA SER A 73 2.27 1.40 -4.72
C SER A 73 1.15 1.12 -5.74
N ILE A 74 1.48 1.16 -7.04
CA ILE A 74 0.56 0.79 -8.13
C ILE A 74 0.15 -0.68 -8.02
N ALA A 75 1.11 -1.59 -7.85
CA ALA A 75 0.86 -3.03 -7.74
C ALA A 75 -0.07 -3.34 -6.55
N VAL A 76 0.21 -2.78 -5.38
CA VAL A 76 -0.60 -2.96 -4.17
C VAL A 76 -2.00 -2.36 -4.37
N ALA A 77 -2.09 -1.14 -4.90
CA ALA A 77 -3.38 -0.48 -5.15
C ALA A 77 -4.27 -1.30 -6.10
N ALA A 78 -3.68 -1.91 -7.12
CA ALA A 78 -4.38 -2.81 -8.04
C ALA A 78 -4.82 -4.11 -7.34
N ALA A 79 -3.92 -4.77 -6.60
CA ALA A 79 -4.19 -6.04 -5.92
C ALA A 79 -5.34 -5.92 -4.88
N ILE A 80 -5.37 -4.81 -4.11
CA ILE A 80 -6.44 -4.56 -3.13
C ILE A 80 -7.68 -3.91 -3.74
N ARG A 81 -7.70 -3.70 -5.06
CA ARG A 81 -8.79 -3.06 -5.81
C ARG A 81 -9.15 -1.64 -5.33
N CYS A 82 -8.16 -0.87 -4.86
CA CYS A 82 -8.39 0.54 -4.51
C CYS A 82 -8.35 1.42 -5.77
N THR A 83 -9.50 1.64 -6.41
CA THR A 83 -9.57 2.44 -7.65
C THR A 83 -9.06 3.87 -7.47
N HIS A 84 -9.30 4.51 -6.33
CA HIS A 84 -8.81 5.86 -6.07
C HIS A 84 -7.30 5.92 -5.90
N CYS A 85 -6.72 4.97 -5.15
CA CYS A 85 -5.29 4.84 -4.97
C CYS A 85 -4.61 4.57 -6.31
N LEU A 86 -5.13 3.60 -7.08
CA LEU A 86 -4.57 3.24 -8.38
C LEU A 86 -4.57 4.42 -9.34
N LYS A 87 -5.68 5.17 -9.42
CA LYS A 87 -5.75 6.37 -10.26
C LYS A 87 -4.76 7.45 -9.84
N LEU A 88 -4.54 7.65 -8.54
CA LEU A 88 -3.57 8.62 -8.03
C LEU A 88 -2.15 8.20 -8.43
N HIS A 89 -1.78 6.96 -8.11
CA HIS A 89 -0.42 6.46 -8.34
C HIS A 89 -0.08 6.35 -9.83
N LEU A 90 -1.04 5.99 -10.70
CA LEU A 90 -0.83 6.06 -12.15
C LEU A 90 -0.53 7.49 -12.65
N ARG A 91 -1.15 8.52 -12.06
CA ARG A 91 -0.85 9.92 -12.42
C ARG A 91 0.51 10.36 -11.88
N VAL A 92 0.88 9.93 -10.68
CA VAL A 92 2.19 10.20 -10.08
C VAL A 92 3.30 9.54 -10.92
N ALA A 93 3.18 8.25 -11.22
CA ALA A 93 4.11 7.53 -12.10
C ALA A 93 4.29 8.20 -13.47
N LYS A 94 3.19 8.65 -14.08
CA LYS A 94 3.24 9.41 -15.35
C LYS A 94 4.01 10.72 -15.22
N ARG A 95 3.89 11.43 -14.09
CA ARG A 95 4.66 12.66 -13.82
C ARG A 95 6.14 12.38 -13.56
N MET A 96 6.45 11.22 -13.03
CA MET A 96 7.83 10.74 -12.83
C MET A 96 8.49 10.27 -14.13
N GLY A 97 7.70 9.98 -15.18
CA GLY A 97 8.21 9.50 -16.46
C GLY A 97 8.35 7.97 -16.54
N ILE A 98 7.79 7.24 -15.57
CA ILE A 98 7.74 5.78 -15.57
C ILE A 98 6.93 5.32 -16.79
N SER A 99 7.46 4.37 -17.55
CA SER A 99 6.86 3.90 -18.79
C SER A 99 5.63 3.02 -18.55
N ASP A 100 4.73 2.96 -19.53
CA ASP A 100 3.58 2.05 -19.50
C ASP A 100 4.03 0.58 -19.44
N ASP A 101 5.21 0.24 -19.97
CA ASP A 101 5.79 -1.10 -19.92
C ASP A 101 6.20 -1.49 -18.49
N GLU A 102 6.85 -0.59 -17.75
CA GLU A 102 7.20 -0.80 -16.34
C GLU A 102 5.96 -0.93 -15.45
N ILE A 103 4.97 -0.05 -15.66
CA ILE A 103 3.67 -0.13 -14.99
C ILE A 103 2.99 -1.47 -15.31
N GLY A 104 2.99 -1.87 -16.59
CA GLY A 104 2.44 -3.14 -17.05
C GLY A 104 3.10 -4.34 -16.37
N ALA A 105 4.43 -4.35 -16.26
CA ALA A 105 5.16 -5.39 -15.55
C ALA A 105 4.75 -5.50 -14.07
N ALA A 106 4.64 -4.37 -13.37
CA ALA A 106 4.20 -4.35 -11.97
C ALA A 106 2.76 -4.89 -11.80
N LEU A 107 1.85 -4.53 -12.73
CA LEU A 107 0.47 -5.02 -12.72
C LEU A 107 0.35 -6.51 -13.01
N LEU A 108 1.17 -7.05 -13.93
CA LEU A 108 1.22 -8.49 -14.21
C LEU A 108 1.72 -9.27 -12.99
N ILE A 109 2.75 -8.79 -12.31
CA ILE A 109 3.25 -9.37 -11.06
C ILE A 109 2.15 -9.35 -9.99
N ALA A 110 1.48 -8.20 -9.80
CA ALA A 110 0.38 -8.07 -8.86
C ALA A 110 -0.77 -9.05 -9.15
N GLY A 111 -1.16 -9.18 -10.43
CA GLY A 111 -2.18 -10.11 -10.87
C GLY A 111 -1.82 -11.58 -10.60
N ASN A 112 -0.57 -11.96 -10.84
CA ASN A 112 -0.08 -13.31 -10.56
C ASN A 112 -0.15 -13.64 -9.06
N ILE A 113 0.29 -12.73 -8.18
CA ILE A 113 0.21 -12.92 -6.73
C ILE A 113 -1.24 -12.97 -6.25
N ALA A 114 -2.11 -12.07 -6.75
CA ALA A 114 -3.53 -12.07 -6.40
C ALA A 114 -4.24 -13.38 -6.81
N ASN A 115 -3.90 -13.93 -7.99
CA ASN A 115 -4.39 -15.23 -8.43
C ASN A 115 -3.91 -16.36 -7.50
N ALA A 116 -2.63 -16.37 -7.15
CA ALA A 116 -2.04 -17.35 -6.25
C ALA A 116 -2.71 -17.34 -4.88
N THR A 117 -3.09 -16.17 -4.35
CA THR A 117 -3.86 -16.08 -3.08
C THR A 117 -5.18 -16.81 -3.16
N VAL A 118 -5.93 -16.67 -4.26
CA VAL A 118 -7.22 -17.36 -4.45
C VAL A 118 -7.02 -18.87 -4.49
N LEU A 119 -6.06 -19.34 -5.29
CA LEU A 119 -5.78 -20.76 -5.42
C LEU A 119 -5.32 -21.36 -4.09
N ALA A 120 -4.34 -20.73 -3.43
CA ALA A 120 -3.76 -21.24 -2.19
C ALA A 120 -4.78 -21.27 -1.05
N MET A 121 -5.58 -20.22 -0.88
CA MET A 121 -6.62 -20.18 0.15
C MET A 121 -7.72 -21.20 -0.15
N ALA A 122 -8.34 -21.13 -1.33
CA ALA A 122 -9.52 -21.95 -1.63
C ALA A 122 -9.22 -23.45 -1.70
N THR A 123 -8.05 -23.85 -2.20
CA THR A 123 -7.67 -25.27 -2.27
C THR A 123 -7.39 -25.89 -0.90
N ARG A 124 -6.89 -25.11 0.07
CA ARG A 124 -6.73 -25.56 1.47
C ARG A 124 -8.08 -25.85 2.11
N GLU A 125 -9.01 -24.89 2.04
CA GLU A 125 -10.36 -25.06 2.56
C GLU A 125 -11.07 -26.26 1.90
N LEU A 126 -10.94 -26.41 0.59
CA LEU A 126 -11.48 -27.56 -0.14
C LEU A 126 -10.89 -28.90 0.33
N ASN A 127 -9.62 -28.91 0.74
CA ASN A 127 -8.98 -30.11 1.28
C ASN A 127 -9.45 -30.41 2.69
N GLU A 128 -9.57 -29.40 3.56
CA GLU A 128 -10.06 -29.56 4.94
C GLU A 128 -11.48 -30.15 4.98
N GLU A 129 -12.37 -29.70 4.10
CA GLU A 129 -13.72 -30.28 3.93
C GLU A 129 -13.70 -31.78 3.57
N LYS A 130 -12.66 -32.24 2.84
CA LYS A 130 -12.53 -33.67 2.48
C LYS A 130 -12.01 -34.53 3.63
N GLU A 131 -11.21 -33.96 4.53
CA GLU A 131 -10.60 -34.67 5.66
C GLU A 131 -11.52 -34.74 6.89
N ALA A 132 -12.58 -33.93 6.95
CA ALA A 132 -13.57 -33.94 8.00
C ALA A 132 -14.72 -34.93 7.70
N CYS A 133 -14.67 -36.13 8.29
CA CYS A 133 -15.83 -37.04 8.35
C CYS A 133 -16.97 -36.41 9.18
N PRO A 134 -18.14 -36.06 8.60
CA PRO A 134 -19.19 -35.32 9.30
C PRO A 134 -19.89 -36.13 10.40
N VAL A 135 -19.72 -37.46 10.40
CA VAL A 135 -20.30 -38.37 11.40
C VAL A 135 -19.34 -38.62 12.57
N CYS A 136 -18.03 -38.56 12.34
CA CYS A 136 -17.04 -39.07 13.28
C CYS A 136 -16.03 -38.02 13.79
N GLN A 137 -15.89 -36.86 13.14
CA GLN A 137 -14.97 -35.76 13.51
C GLN A 137 -13.50 -36.19 13.75
N VAL A 138 -13.12 -37.41 13.36
CA VAL A 138 -11.72 -37.85 13.39
C VAL A 138 -11.10 -37.42 12.08
N SER A 139 -10.14 -36.49 12.14
CA SER A 139 -9.29 -36.13 11.01
C SER A 139 -8.54 -37.39 10.57
N GLY A 140 -8.95 -37.92 9.42
CA GLY A 140 -8.40 -39.14 8.84
C GLY A 140 -7.01 -38.88 8.26
N GLY A 141 -6.00 -38.76 9.14
CA GLY A 141 -4.61 -38.86 8.72
C GLY A 141 -4.36 -40.26 8.19
N ASN A 142 -4.33 -40.42 6.86
CA ASN A 142 -3.91 -41.65 6.22
C ASN A 142 -2.92 -41.32 5.10
N GLY A 143 -1.65 -41.55 5.42
CA GLY A 143 -0.57 -42.01 4.54
C GLY A 143 -0.47 -41.39 3.15
N ASP A 144 0.60 -40.61 2.96
CA ASP A 144 1.11 -40.24 1.64
C ASP A 144 1.31 -41.51 0.77
N PRO A 145 0.75 -41.59 -0.45
CA PRO A 145 1.01 -42.72 -1.35
C PRO A 145 2.44 -42.76 -1.91
N LEU A 146 3.27 -41.75 -1.61
CA LEU A 146 4.66 -41.65 -2.09
C LEU A 146 5.72 -42.09 -1.07
N ASP A 147 5.35 -42.74 0.03
CA ASP A 147 6.31 -43.48 0.86
C ASP A 147 6.73 -44.79 0.17
N ILE A 148 7.62 -44.67 -0.83
CA ILE A 148 8.55 -45.70 -1.31
C ILE A 148 9.92 -45.08 -1.58
#